data_AF-A0A0G0PQL3-F1
#
_entry.id   AF-A0A0G0PQL3-F1
#
_cell.length_a   1.000
_cell.length_b   1.000
_cell.length_c   1.000
_cell.angle_alpha   90.00
_cell.angle_beta   90.00
_cell.angle_gamma   90.00
#
_symmetry.space_group_name_H-M   'P 1'
#
loop_
_entity.id
_entity.type
_entity.pdbx_description
1 polymer ?
#
loop_
_entity_poly.entity_id
_entity_poly.type
_entity_poly.pdbx_seq_one_letter_code
_entity_poly.pdbx_strand_id
1 'polypeptide(L)' 'MKTAVIKIKGTHCNACKLLIEDVSKDINGVKSCQVDFKTGETTIEHDEHFDFNLFKQEIESLGEYKIEINNKNI' A
#
# COMPACT_ATOMS: atom_id res chain seq x y z
N MET A 1 -2.38 -16.85 -2.45
CA MET A 1 -2.45 -15.61 -1.66
C MET A 1 -1.04 -15.28 -1.18
N LYS A 2 -0.59 -14.06 -1.42
CA LYS A 2 0.73 -13.57 -1.04
C LYS A 2 0.55 -12.33 -0.17
N THR A 3 1.52 -12.10 0.71
CA THR A 3 1.55 -10.92 1.57
C THR A 3 2.80 -10.13 1.25
N ALA A 4 2.61 -8.87 0.86
CA ALA A 4 3.68 -7.92 0.61
C ALA A 4 3.72 -6.92 1.76
N VAL A 5 4.91 -6.64 2.28
CA VAL A 5 5.13 -5.60 3.29
C VAL A 5 5.98 -4.52 2.67
N ILE A 6 5.44 -3.31 2.61
CA ILE A 6 6.09 -2.13 2.03
C ILE A 6 6.12 -1.01 3.06
N LYS A 7 6.95 0.02 2.83
CA LYS A 7 6.90 1.25 3.62
C LYS A 7 6.32 2.38 2.79
N ILE A 8 5.36 3.11 3.34
CA ILE A 8 4.79 4.31 2.74
C ILE A 8 5.24 5.50 3.58
N LYS A 9 6.09 6.34 2.98
CA LYS A 9 6.47 7.64 3.53
C LYS A 9 5.43 8.68 3.16
N GLY A 10 5.12 9.58 4.08
CA GLY A 10 4.08 10.61 3.93
C GLY A 10 2.78 10.31 4.68
N THR A 11 2.60 9.09 5.19
CA THR A 11 1.42 8.73 6.00
C THR A 11 1.54 9.30 7.41
N HIS A 12 1.20 10.58 7.59
CA HIS A 12 1.30 11.28 8.88
C HIS A 12 -0.04 11.45 9.59
N CYS A 13 -1.14 11.04 8.97
CA CYS A 13 -2.48 11.26 9.50
C CYS A 13 -3.36 10.00 9.42
N ASN A 14 -4.26 9.86 10.39
CA ASN A 14 -5.20 8.72 10.46
C ASN A 14 -6.12 8.68 9.22
N ALA A 15 -6.50 9.86 8.71
CA ALA A 15 -7.27 9.98 7.48
C ALA A 15 -6.48 9.51 6.24
N CYS A 16 -5.17 9.78 6.20
CA CYS A 16 -4.26 9.40 5.13
C CYS A 16 -4.13 7.87 5.07
N LYS A 17 -4.00 7.24 6.24
CA LYS A 17 -4.04 5.78 6.41
C LYS A 17 -5.34 5.20 5.84
N LEU A 18 -6.49 5.71 6.27
CA LEU A 18 -7.80 5.22 5.82
C LEU A 18 -7.96 5.37 4.31
N LEU A 19 -7.55 6.51 3.74
CA LEU A 19 -7.61 6.75 2.30
C LEU A 19 -6.76 5.74 1.52
N ILE A 20 -5.52 5.50 1.96
CA ILE A 20 -4.63 4.50 1.34
C ILE A 20 -5.27 3.11 1.43
N GLU A 21 -5.77 2.70 2.60
CA GLU A 21 -6.41 1.38 2.79
C GLU A 21 -7.66 1.21 1.91
N ASP A 22 -8.43 2.28 1.70
CA ASP A 22 -9.65 2.28 0.89
C ASP A 22 -9.32 2.12 -0.60
N VAL A 23 -8.46 3.00 -1.12
CA VAL A 23 -7.99 2.95 -2.53
C VAL A 23 -7.24 1.64 -2.81
N SER A 24 -6.50 1.13 -1.81
CA SER A 24 -5.85 -0.17 -1.92
C SER A 24 -6.83 -1.31 -2.18
N LYS A 25 -8.04 -1.26 -1.60
CA LYS A 25 -9.05 -2.31 -1.78
C LYS A 25 -9.75 -2.24 -3.14
N ASP A 26 -9.78 -1.06 -3.76
CA ASP A 26 -10.30 -0.89 -5.12
C ASP A 26 -9.36 -1.47 -6.18
N ILE A 27 -8.09 -1.69 -5.84
CA ILE A 27 -7.12 -2.29 -6.76
C ILE A 27 -7.39 -3.78 -6.93
N ASN A 28 -7.51 -4.19 -8.19
CA ASN A 28 -7.74 -5.58 -8.53
C ASN A 28 -6.60 -6.48 -8.02
N GLY A 29 -6.98 -7.59 -7.40
CA GLY A 29 -6.06 -8.54 -6.78
C GLY A 29 -5.72 -8.22 -5.32
N VAL A 30 -6.06 -7.04 -4.78
CA VAL A 30 -5.93 -6.78 -3.33
C VAL A 30 -7.07 -7.44 -2.57
N LYS A 31 -6.75 -8.16 -1.51
CA LYS A 31 -7.71 -8.78 -0.58
C LYS A 31 -7.82 -7.99 0.72
N SER A 32 -6.69 -7.49 1.21
CA SER A 32 -6.63 -6.72 2.45
C SER A 32 -5.44 -5.78 2.40
N CYS A 33 -5.60 -4.59 2.96
CA CYS A 33 -4.52 -3.63 3.13
C CYS A 33 -4.60 -3.08 4.56
N GLN A 34 -3.47 -3.15 5.27
CA GLN A 34 -3.29 -2.60 6.60
C GLN A 34 -2.10 -1.65 6.59
N VAL A 35 -2.38 -0.38 6.86
CA VAL A 35 -1.38 0.68 6.93
C VAL A 35 -1.12 1.03 8.39
N ASP A 36 0.12 0.95 8.83
CA ASP A 36 0.57 1.46 10.11
C ASP A 36 1.25 2.82 9.93
N PHE A 37 0.47 3.89 10.11
CA PHE A 37 0.98 5.27 10.03
C PHE A 37 1.98 5.64 11.14
N LYS A 38 2.09 4.83 12.21
CA LYS A 38 3.08 5.09 13.27
C LYS A 38 4.47 4.65 12.84
N THR A 39 4.56 3.53 12.13
CA THR A 39 5.83 2.94 11.66
C THR A 39 6.11 3.23 10.18
N GLY A 40 5.08 3.64 9.43
CA GLY A 40 5.09 3.77 7.98
C GLY A 40 5.01 2.43 7.27
N GLU A 41 4.83 1.31 7.98
CA GLU A 41 4.73 -0.03 7.39
C GLU A 41 3.32 -0.26 6.82
N THR A 42 3.21 -0.96 5.71
CA THR A 42 1.95 -1.29 5.06
C THR A 42 1.99 -2.72 4.59
N THR A 43 1.05 -3.51 5.09
CA THR A 43 0.90 -4.93 4.80
C THR A 43 -0.27 -5.11 3.84
N ILE A 44 0.01 -5.69 2.68
CA ILE A 44 -0.94 -5.90 1.61
C ILE A 44 -1.07 -7.40 1.38
N GLU A 45 -2.26 -7.92 1.57
CA GLU A 45 -2.62 -9.28 1.15
C GLU A 45 -3.21 -9.22 -0.24
N HIS A 46 -2.66 -10.00 -1.15
CA HIS A 46 -3.02 -9.95 -2.54
C HIS A 46 -2.93 -11.31 -3.24
N ASP A 47 -3.57 -11.42 -4.39
CA ASP A 47 -3.50 -12.59 -5.26
C ASP A 47 -2.57 -12.35 -6.46
N GLU A 48 -2.59 -13.27 -7.42
CA GLU A 48 -1.74 -13.24 -8.62
C GLU A 48 -2.11 -12.15 -9.63
N HIS A 49 -3.29 -11.54 -9.51
CA HIS A 49 -3.74 -10.43 -10.36
C HIS A 49 -3.30 -9.07 -9.83
N PHE A 50 -2.62 -9.03 -8.67
CA PHE A 50 -2.17 -7.79 -8.07
C PHE A 50 -1.10 -7.11 -8.90
N ASP A 51 -1.40 -5.89 -9.33
CA ASP A 51 -0.45 -5.05 -10.04
C ASP A 51 0.16 -4.02 -9.08
N PHE A 52 1.43 -4.25 -8.74
CA PHE A 52 2.18 -3.35 -7.87
C PHE A 52 2.43 -1.97 -8.52
N ASN A 53 2.58 -1.89 -9.85
CA ASN A 53 2.76 -0.60 -10.51
C ASN A 53 1.49 0.23 -10.42
N LEU A 54 0.33 -0.38 -10.69
CA LEU A 54 -0.95 0.29 -10.52
C LEU A 54 -1.14 0.76 -9.08
N PHE A 55 -0.86 -0.12 -8.11
CA PHE A 55 -0.90 0.24 -6.69
C PHE A 55 -0.05 1.46 -6.38
N LYS A 56 1.20 1.45 -6.83
CA LYS A 56 2.09 2.57 -6.61
C LYS A 56 1.56 3.86 -7.23
N GLN A 57 1.07 3.80 -8.46
CA GLN A 57 0.53 4.97 -9.16
C GLN A 57 -0.70 5.54 -8.47
N GLU A 58 -1.64 4.68 -8.05
CA GLU A 58 -2.84 5.11 -7.32
C GLU A 58 -2.44 5.83 -6.03
N ILE A 59 -1.55 5.25 -5.21
CA ILE A 59 -1.09 5.86 -3.98
C ILE A 59 -0.34 7.18 -4.23
N GLU A 60 0.58 7.23 -5.19
CA GLU A 60 1.29 8.45 -5.58
C GLU A 60 0.34 9.51 -6.18
N SER A 61 -0.81 9.11 -6.73
CA SER A 61 -1.82 10.04 -7.24
C SER A 61 -2.68 10.66 -6.13
N LEU A 62 -2.74 10.06 -4.94
CA LEU A 62 -3.48 10.61 -3.80
C LEU A 62 -2.75 11.80 -3.14
N GLY A 63 -1.46 11.98 -3.42
CA GLY A 63 -0.64 13.07 -2.87
C GLY A 63 0.85 12.77 -2.89
N GLU A 64 1.62 13.45 -2.03
CA GLU A 64 3.08 13.27 -1.94
C GLU A 64 3.49 12.01 -1.14
N TYR A 65 2.86 10.87 -1.42
CA TYR A 65 3.21 9.59 -0.81
C TYR A 65 4.37 8.96 -1.56
N LYS A 66 5.31 8.34 -0.84
CA LYS A 66 6.45 7.62 -1.43
C LYS A 66 6.49 6.19 -0.93
N ILE A 67 6.42 5.25 -1.86
CA ILE A 67 6.54 3.82 -1.54
C ILE A 67 8.01 3.40 -1.58
N GLU A 68 8.49 2.85 -0.47
CA GLU A 68 9.78 2.19 -0.33
C GLU A 68 9.58 0.68 -0.12
N ILE A 69 10.06 -0.10 -1.08
CA ILE A 69 10.08 -1.57 -0.97
C ILE A 69 11.37 -1.95 -0.24
N ASN A 70 11.26 -2.51 0.97
CA ASN A 70 12.42 -3.13 1.60
C ASN A 70 12.66 -4.48 0.94
N ASN A 71 13.58 -4.50 -0.01
CA ASN A 71 13.99 -5.64 -0.82
C ASN A 71 14.29 -6.91 0.01
N LYS A 72 13.27 -7.72 0.29
CA LYS A 72 13.39 -9.15 0.59
C LYS A 72 12.29 -9.89 -0.19
N ASN A 73 12.68 -10.36 -1.37
CA ASN A 73 11.92 -11.16 -2.35
C ASN A 73 10.77 -10.45 -3.07
N ILE A 74 11.11 -9.81 -4.19
CA ILE A 74 10.29 -9.86 -5.40
C ILE A 74 10.77 -11.03 -6.25
#